data_AF-A0A9D2W255-F1
#
_entry.id   AF-A0A9D2W255-F1
#
_cell.length_a   1.000
_cell.length_b   1.000
_cell.length_c   1.000
_cell.angle_alpha   90.00
_cell.angle_beta   90.00
_cell.angle_gamma   90.00
#
_symmetry.space_group_name_H-M   'P 1'
#
loop_
_entity.id
_entity.type
_entity.pdbx_description
1 polymer ?
#
loop_
_entity_poly.entity_id
_entity_poly.type
_entity_poly.pdbx_seq_one_letter_code
_entity_poly.pdbx_strand_id
1 'polypeptide(L)'
;MKGIVMRTTGLWCTVMDETSRQTYECRIRGNLRLRGIKSTNPVAVGDRVEYTVKDDGQDGLVQEIAPRKNFIVRRSVKLSKRTHILAANIDTAFLVVTLDFPPTSTTFIDRFLATARAYRIDAVLLFNKIDLYNDDALSRVEELENLYRNIGYPTLRTSARTGENIDQLR
;
A
#
# COMPACT_ATOMS: atom_id res chain seq x y z
N MET A 1 23.74 6.46 4.24
CA MET A 1 22.87 6.83 3.09
C MET A 1 21.42 6.72 3.52
N LYS A 2 20.49 7.39 2.82
CA LYS A 2 19.06 7.34 3.08
C LYS A 2 18.34 6.71 1.91
N GLY A 3 17.42 5.80 2.20
CA GLY A 3 16.72 5.06 1.16
C GLY A 3 15.32 4.65 1.56
N ILE A 4 14.56 4.21 0.57
CA ILE A 4 13.21 3.70 0.71
C ILE A 4 13.23 2.19 0.50
N VAL A 5 12.61 1.46 1.41
CA VAL A 5 12.48 0.01 1.31
C VAL A 5 11.45 -0.33 0.23
N MET A 6 11.90 -0.98 -0.84
CA MET A 6 11.06 -1.37 -1.98
C MET A 6 10.52 -2.79 -1.85
N ARG A 7 11.28 -3.66 -1.18
CA ARG A 7 10.93 -5.08 -1.01
C ARG A 7 11.45 -5.58 0.31
N THR A 8 10.72 -6.50 0.93
CA THR A 8 11.16 -7.21 2.14
C THR A 8 10.98 -8.72 1.97
N THR A 9 12.05 -9.49 2.16
CA THR A 9 12.04 -10.96 2.11
C THR A 9 12.80 -11.51 3.33
N GLY A 10 12.08 -11.81 4.41
CA GLY A 10 12.69 -12.32 5.65
C GLY A 10 13.64 -11.29 6.28
N LEU A 11 14.94 -11.59 6.31
CA LEU A 11 15.99 -10.70 6.85
C LEU A 11 16.60 -9.76 5.81
N TRP A 12 16.21 -9.92 4.55
CA TRP A 12 16.71 -9.13 3.42
C TRP A 12 15.66 -8.12 2.98
N CYS A 13 16.12 -6.99 2.51
CA CYS A 13 15.30 -5.96 1.91
C CYS A 13 16.04 -5.24 0.79
N THR A 14 15.33 -4.89 -0.27
CA THR A 14 15.85 -4.04 -1.33
C THR A 14 15.60 -2.59 -0.95
N VAL A 15 16.65 -1.79 -0.85
CA VAL A 15 16.58 -0.36 -0.51
C VAL A 15 16.94 0.46 -1.74
N MET A 16 16.05 1.37 -2.14
CA MET A 16 16.31 2.34 -3.19
C MET A 16 16.86 3.62 -2.58
N ASP A 17 18.04 4.06 -3.01
CA ASP A 17 18.60 5.33 -2.58
C ASP A 17 17.68 6.49 -2.97
N GLU A 18 17.48 7.44 -2.06
CA GLU A 18 16.60 8.58 -2.31
C GLU A 18 17.14 9.52 -3.40
N THR A 19 18.45 9.59 -3.58
CA THR A 19 19.12 10.53 -4.51
C THR A 19 19.43 9.86 -5.84
N SER A 20 20.16 8.75 -5.83
CA SER A 20 20.63 8.08 -7.05
C SER A 20 19.57 7.19 -7.70
N ARG A 21 18.49 6.87 -6.97
CA ARG A 21 17.44 5.92 -7.38
C ARG A 21 17.96 4.50 -7.65
N GLN A 22 19.22 4.22 -7.34
CA GLN A 22 19.78 2.87 -7.43
C GLN A 22 19.29 2.02 -6.27
N THR A 23 19.14 0.72 -6.53
CA THR A 23 18.68 -0.25 -5.54
C THR A 23 19.84 -1.08 -5.01
N TYR A 24 19.85 -1.31 -3.71
CA TYR A 24 20.84 -2.13 -3.01
C TYR A 24 20.14 -3.22 -2.21
N GLU A 25 20.68 -4.43 -2.28
CA GLU A 25 20.27 -5.51 -1.39
C GLU A 25 20.87 -5.26 -0.01
N CYS A 26 20.00 -5.17 1.00
CA CYS A 26 20.38 -4.83 2.36
C CYS A 26 19.88 -5.88 3.35
N ARG A 27 20.68 -6.16 4.38
CA ARG A 27 20.28 -6.98 5.52
C ARG A 27 19.79 -6.11 6.67
N ILE A 28 18.83 -6.61 7.44
CA ILE A 28 18.30 -5.90 8.61
C ILE A 28 19.21 -6.16 9.82
N ARG A 29 19.69 -5.09 10.49
CA ARG A 29 20.50 -5.22 11.72
C ARG A 29 19.69 -5.87 12.85
N GLY A 30 20.25 -6.91 13.48
CA GLY A 30 19.54 -7.75 14.45
C GLY A 30 18.89 -7.01 15.63
N ASN A 31 19.49 -5.92 16.11
CA ASN A 31 18.97 -5.13 17.25
C ASN A 31 17.66 -4.36 16.92
N LEU A 32 17.36 -4.12 15.64
CA LEU A 32 16.06 -3.54 15.24
C LEU A 32 14.87 -4.42 15.64
N ARG A 33 15.08 -5.73 15.85
CA ARG A 33 14.04 -6.67 16.31
C ARG A 33 13.71 -6.51 17.81
N LEU A 34 14.63 -5.95 18.59
CA LEU A 34 14.54 -5.91 20.06
C LEU A 34 13.84 -4.62 20.58
N ARG A 35 13.61 -3.62 19.72
CA ARG A 35 12.96 -2.34 20.07
C ARG A 35 11.43 -2.44 20.32
N GLY A 36 10.92 -3.57 20.82
CA GLY A 36 9.52 -3.70 21.26
C GLY A 36 8.46 -3.71 20.14
N ILE A 37 8.87 -3.80 18.88
CA ILE A 37 7.93 -3.87 17.76
C ILE A 37 7.30 -5.27 17.77
N LYS A 38 6.00 -5.37 18.08
CA LYS A 38 5.20 -6.63 18.05
C LYS A 38 4.95 -7.16 16.63
N SER A 39 5.85 -6.87 15.69
CA SER A 39 5.79 -7.29 14.29
C SER A 39 6.81 -8.39 14.02
N THR A 40 6.44 -9.34 13.16
CA THR A 40 7.33 -10.43 12.72
C THR A 40 8.49 -9.95 11.86
N ASN A 41 8.33 -8.80 11.21
CA ASN A 41 9.37 -8.08 10.46
C ASN A 41 9.41 -6.62 10.95
N PRO A 42 10.56 -6.12 11.47
CA PRO A 42 10.66 -4.74 11.95
C PRO A 42 10.59 -3.71 10.81
N VAL A 43 11.03 -4.10 9.61
CA VAL A 43 11.03 -3.27 8.39
C VAL A 43 9.85 -3.66 7.50
N ALA A 44 9.18 -2.67 6.94
CA ALA A 44 8.09 -2.80 5.98
C ALA A 44 8.40 -2.05 4.68
N VAL A 45 7.73 -2.44 3.60
CA VAL A 45 7.80 -1.70 2.32
C VAL A 45 7.31 -0.26 2.54
N GLY A 46 8.02 0.71 1.95
CA GLY A 46 7.77 2.14 2.12
C GLY A 46 8.45 2.75 3.35
N ASP A 47 9.11 1.96 4.19
CA ASP A 47 9.95 2.53 5.26
C ASP A 47 11.10 3.35 4.67
N ARG A 48 11.32 4.53 5.26
CA ARG A 48 12.55 5.30 5.05
C ARG A 48 13.59 4.82 6.04
N VAL A 49 14.77 4.48 5.55
CA VAL A 49 15.82 3.84 6.32
C VAL A 49 17.17 4.52 6.13
N GLU A 50 17.98 4.46 7.17
CA GLU A 50 19.41 4.73 7.06
C GLU A 50 20.14 3.42 6.83
N TYR A 51 20.97 3.40 5.79
CA TYR A 51 21.71 2.21 5.39
C TYR A 51 23.15 2.53 4.95
N THR A 52 24.00 1.53 5.01
CA THR A 52 25.39 1.56 4.54
C THR A 52 25.60 0.43 3.54
N VAL A 53 26.37 0.67 2.48
CA VAL A 53 26.79 -0.35 1.51
C VAL A 53 28.27 -0.61 1.73
N LYS A 54 28.69 -1.88 1.71
CA LYS A 54 30.11 -2.24 1.77
C LYS A 54 30.80 -1.96 0.43
N ASP A 55 32.13 -1.89 0.45
CA ASP A 55 32.95 -1.57 -0.74
C ASP A 55 32.78 -2.58 -1.90
N ASP A 56 32.27 -3.79 -1.64
CA ASP A 56 31.93 -4.79 -2.65
C ASP A 56 30.58 -4.56 -3.36
N GLY A 57 29.79 -3.59 -2.91
CA GLY A 57 28.51 -3.19 -3.49
C GLY A 57 27.35 -4.17 -3.30
N GLN A 58 27.58 -5.35 -2.71
CA GLN A 58 26.59 -6.44 -2.69
C GLN A 58 25.88 -6.63 -1.34
N ASP A 59 26.48 -6.17 -0.24
CA ASP A 59 25.94 -6.38 1.12
C ASP A 59 25.67 -5.05 1.84
N GLY A 60 24.48 -4.49 1.62
CA GLY A 60 23.99 -3.35 2.40
C GLY A 60 23.55 -3.74 3.82
N LEU A 61 23.54 -2.79 4.75
CA LEU A 61 23.04 -2.97 6.11
C LEU A 61 22.10 -1.83 6.48
N VAL A 62 20.85 -2.16 6.82
CA VAL A 62 19.89 -1.20 7.40
C VAL A 62 20.22 -1.01 8.88
N GLN A 63 20.50 0.24 9.25
CA GLN A 63 20.91 0.62 10.59
C GLN A 63 19.75 1.15 11.42
N GLU A 64 18.90 1.99 10.81
CA GLU A 64 17.77 2.64 11.47
C GLU A 64 16.57 2.80 10.52
N ILE A 65 15.37 2.85 11.09
CA ILE A 65 14.11 3.13 10.41
C ILE A 65 13.63 4.49 10.91
N ALA A 66 13.38 5.42 9.99
CA ALA A 66 12.84 6.74 10.33
C ALA A 66 11.38 6.64 10.83
N PRO A 67 10.89 7.63 11.59
CA PRO A 67 9.50 7.67 12.03
C PRO A 67 8.51 7.57 10.85
N ARG A 68 7.50 6.71 11.00
CA ARG A 68 6.46 6.50 9.98
C ARG A 68 5.36 7.56 10.11
N LYS A 69 4.93 8.17 9.01
CA LYS A 69 3.73 9.05 9.01
C LYS A 69 2.43 8.26 9.21
N ASN A 70 2.36 7.08 8.62
CA ASN A 70 1.28 6.11 8.71
C ASN A 70 1.78 4.70 8.37
N PHE A 71 0.90 3.70 8.56
CA PHE A 71 1.16 2.31 8.22
C PHE A 71 -0.13 1.51 8.15
N ILE A 72 -0.17 0.45 7.33
CA ILE A 72 -1.25 -0.54 7.33
C ILE A 72 -0.77 -1.80 8.03
N VAL A 73 -1.60 -2.35 8.90
CA VAL A 73 -1.32 -3.60 9.60
C VAL A 73 -2.33 -4.69 9.28
N ARG A 74 -1.82 -5.92 9.25
CA ARG A 74 -2.61 -7.14 9.25
C ARG A 74 -2.43 -7.87 10.57
N ARG A 75 -3.54 -8.23 11.19
CA ARG A 75 -3.54 -9.11 12.36
C ARG A 75 -3.40 -10.56 11.88
N SER A 76 -2.50 -11.31 12.50
CA SER A 76 -2.42 -12.75 12.26
C SER A 76 -3.70 -13.44 12.74
N VAL A 77 -4.20 -14.39 11.94
CA VAL A 77 -5.37 -15.23 12.31
C VAL A 77 -5.03 -16.26 13.39
N LYS A 78 -3.74 -16.53 13.65
CA LYS A 78 -3.28 -17.50 14.67
C LYS A 78 -2.90 -16.82 15.99
N LEU A 79 -2.88 -17.60 17.08
CA LEU A 79 -2.79 -17.23 18.51
C LEU A 79 -1.70 -16.20 18.92
N SER A 80 -0.72 -15.86 18.09
CA SER A 80 0.42 -15.04 18.52
C SER A 80 0.10 -13.56 18.77
N LYS A 81 -1.12 -13.08 18.44
CA LYS A 81 -1.54 -11.66 18.55
C LYS A 81 -0.54 -10.67 17.93
N ARG A 82 0.38 -11.14 17.06
CA ARG A 82 1.37 -10.29 16.42
C ARG A 82 0.72 -9.55 15.27
N THR A 83 1.06 -8.27 15.18
CA THR A 83 0.55 -7.33 14.20
C THR A 83 1.65 -7.13 13.18
N HIS A 84 1.42 -7.52 11.93
CA HIS A 84 2.41 -7.39 10.86
C HIS A 84 2.12 -6.10 10.08
N ILE A 85 3.10 -5.22 9.98
CA ILE A 85 2.99 -4.03 9.14
C ILE A 85 3.21 -4.47 7.69
N LEU A 86 2.21 -4.23 6.85
CA LEU A 86 2.26 -4.58 5.43
C LEU A 86 3.04 -3.54 4.63
N ALA A 87 2.76 -2.27 4.88
CA ALA A 87 3.38 -1.13 4.22
C ALA A 87 3.30 0.11 5.13
N ALA A 88 4.24 1.04 4.92
CA ALA A 88 4.38 2.27 5.67
C ALA A 88 4.52 3.48 4.74
N ASN A 89 4.26 4.67 5.26
CA ASN A 89 4.40 5.94 4.57
C ASN A 89 3.60 6.04 3.26
N ILE A 90 2.40 5.49 3.26
CA ILE A 90 1.48 5.47 2.12
C ILE A 90 0.83 6.85 1.98
N ASP A 91 0.86 7.43 0.80
CA ASP A 91 0.14 8.67 0.50
C ASP A 91 -1.33 8.41 0.18
N THR A 92 -1.58 7.48 -0.75
CA THR A 92 -2.91 7.21 -1.27
C THR A 92 -3.13 5.71 -1.46
N ALA A 93 -4.31 5.24 -1.07
CA ALA A 93 -4.78 3.89 -1.30
C ALA A 93 -5.87 3.87 -2.37
N PHE A 94 -5.57 3.30 -3.53
CA PHE A 94 -6.57 3.07 -4.57
C PHE A 94 -7.32 1.77 -4.30
N LEU A 95 -8.63 1.86 -4.09
CA LEU A 95 -9.50 0.69 -4.01
C LEU A 95 -10.14 0.45 -5.37
N VAL A 96 -9.76 -0.64 -6.02
CA VAL A 96 -10.41 -1.08 -7.25
C VAL A 96 -11.74 -1.74 -6.91
N VAL A 97 -12.82 -1.17 -7.41
CA VAL A 97 -14.21 -1.58 -7.24
C VAL A 97 -14.76 -2.05 -8.58
N THR A 98 -15.49 -3.15 -8.57
CA THR A 98 -16.19 -3.70 -9.74
C THR A 98 -17.64 -3.98 -9.36
N LEU A 99 -18.58 -3.62 -10.25
CA LEU A 99 -19.99 -3.95 -10.05
C LEU A 99 -20.23 -5.44 -10.26
N ASP A 100 -19.50 -6.05 -11.19
CA ASP A 100 -19.60 -7.46 -11.55
C ASP A 100 -18.24 -8.04 -12.02
N PHE A 101 -18.15 -9.38 -12.06
CA PHE A 101 -17.02 -10.19 -12.50
C PHE A 101 -15.69 -10.01 -11.72
N PRO A 102 -15.62 -10.18 -10.39
CA PRO A 102 -16.70 -10.41 -9.42
C PRO A 102 -17.23 -9.09 -8.83
N PRO A 103 -18.40 -9.09 -8.17
CA PRO A 103 -18.91 -7.90 -7.49
C PRO A 103 -18.07 -7.56 -6.25
N THR A 104 -17.82 -6.26 -6.05
CA THR A 104 -17.27 -5.72 -4.80
C THR A 104 -18.41 -5.28 -3.89
N SER A 105 -18.53 -5.87 -2.70
CA SER A 105 -19.62 -5.51 -1.77
C SER A 105 -19.38 -4.15 -1.11
N THR A 106 -20.46 -3.40 -0.86
CA THR A 106 -20.40 -2.12 -0.13
C THR A 106 -19.82 -2.29 1.26
N THR A 107 -20.18 -3.38 1.97
CA THR A 107 -19.56 -3.74 3.26
C THR A 107 -18.04 -3.84 3.17
N PHE A 108 -17.48 -4.34 2.07
CA PHE A 108 -16.03 -4.39 1.89
C PHE A 108 -15.45 -2.99 1.66
N ILE A 109 -16.10 -2.18 0.81
CA ILE A 109 -15.70 -0.79 0.54
C ILE A 109 -15.69 0.01 1.84
N ASP A 110 -16.78 -0.01 2.61
CA ASP A 110 -16.92 0.72 3.87
C ASP A 110 -15.84 0.33 4.88
N ARG A 111 -15.58 -0.98 5.03
CA ARG A 111 -14.53 -1.48 5.92
C ARG A 111 -13.15 -1.06 5.47
N PHE A 112 -12.89 -1.05 4.16
CA PHE A 112 -11.63 -0.58 3.60
C PHE A 112 -11.43 0.90 3.89
N LEU A 113 -12.42 1.74 3.57
CA LEU A 113 -12.39 3.19 3.78
C LEU A 113 -12.23 3.55 5.26
N ALA A 114 -12.99 2.92 6.15
CA ALA A 114 -12.85 3.09 7.59
C ALA A 114 -11.45 2.71 8.09
N THR A 115 -10.87 1.64 7.55
CA THR A 115 -9.52 1.19 7.90
C THR A 115 -8.45 2.16 7.39
N ALA A 116 -8.53 2.57 6.12
CA ALA A 116 -7.61 3.54 5.52
C ALA A 116 -7.61 4.85 6.32
N ARG A 117 -8.81 5.36 6.66
CA ARG A 117 -8.95 6.56 7.46
C ARG A 117 -8.39 6.42 8.88
N ALA A 118 -8.64 5.29 9.55
CA ALA A 118 -8.08 5.02 10.88
C ALA A 118 -6.54 5.01 10.89
N TYR A 119 -5.92 4.63 9.77
CA TYR A 119 -4.46 4.69 9.60
C TYR A 119 -3.96 5.99 8.97
N ARG A 120 -4.81 7.01 8.78
CA ARG A 120 -4.44 8.30 8.16
C ARG A 120 -3.87 8.12 6.74
N ILE A 121 -4.59 7.36 5.93
CA ILE A 121 -4.29 7.14 4.52
C ILE A 121 -5.50 7.60 3.73
N ASP A 122 -5.28 8.48 2.75
CA ASP A 122 -6.34 8.93 1.86
C ASP A 122 -6.68 7.83 0.86
N ALA A 123 -7.95 7.69 0.51
CA ALA A 123 -8.43 6.61 -0.33
C ALA A 123 -9.18 7.16 -1.54
N VAL A 124 -9.01 6.50 -2.68
CA VAL A 124 -9.68 6.80 -3.95
C VAL A 124 -10.34 5.54 -4.48
N LEU A 125 -11.61 5.62 -4.87
CA LEU A 125 -12.35 4.50 -5.43
C LEU A 125 -12.20 4.46 -6.96
N LEU A 126 -11.73 3.34 -7.48
CA LEU A 126 -11.58 3.12 -8.92
C LEU A 126 -12.64 2.13 -9.39
N PHE A 127 -13.71 2.62 -10.01
CA PHE A 127 -14.76 1.78 -10.60
C PHE A 127 -14.26 1.23 -11.94
N ASN A 128 -13.63 0.06 -11.89
CA ASN A 128 -12.98 -0.55 -13.04
C ASN A 128 -13.96 -1.42 -13.84
N LYS A 129 -13.56 -1.77 -15.08
CA LYS A 129 -14.28 -2.64 -16.03
C LYS A 129 -15.54 -2.02 -16.64
N ILE A 130 -15.60 -0.70 -16.76
CA ILE A 130 -16.74 -0.01 -17.38
C ILE A 130 -17.02 -0.46 -18.81
N ASP A 131 -16.01 -0.99 -19.50
CA ASP A 131 -16.08 -1.58 -20.83
C ASP A 131 -16.88 -2.90 -20.91
N LEU A 132 -17.28 -3.48 -19.78
CA LEU A 132 -18.13 -4.69 -19.73
C LEU A 132 -19.59 -4.40 -19.41
N TYR A 133 -19.94 -3.15 -19.07
CA TYR A 133 -21.24 -2.79 -18.53
C TYR A 133 -22.14 -2.20 -19.62
N ASN A 134 -23.40 -2.63 -19.64
CA ASN A 134 -24.45 -1.97 -20.42
C ASN A 134 -24.96 -0.72 -19.69
N ASP A 135 -25.86 0.03 -20.32
CA ASP A 135 -26.38 1.30 -19.77
C ASP A 135 -27.03 1.15 -18.38
N ASP A 136 -27.75 0.05 -18.14
CA ASP A 136 -28.35 -0.26 -16.83
C ASP A 136 -27.26 -0.48 -15.75
N ALA A 137 -26.22 -1.25 -16.07
CA ALA A 137 -25.11 -1.49 -15.17
C ALA A 137 -24.27 -0.22 -14.94
N LEU A 138 -24.07 0.60 -15.97
CA LEU A 138 -23.39 1.90 -15.85
C LEU A 138 -24.18 2.86 -14.96
N SER A 139 -25.50 2.87 -15.04
CA SER A 139 -26.37 3.65 -14.15
C SER A 139 -26.20 3.22 -12.68
N ARG A 140 -26.10 1.92 -12.42
CA ARG A 140 -25.82 1.40 -11.07
C ARG A 140 -24.41 1.74 -10.57
N VAL A 141 -23.42 1.75 -11.46
CA VAL A 141 -22.07 2.25 -11.13
C VAL A 141 -22.16 3.71 -10.72
N GLU A 142 -22.91 4.52 -11.46
CA GLU A 142 -23.10 5.95 -11.18
C GLU A 142 -23.75 6.22 -9.83
N GLU A 143 -24.82 5.49 -9.50
CA GLU A 143 -25.48 5.58 -8.19
C GLU A 143 -24.50 5.30 -7.05
N LEU A 144 -23.73 4.21 -7.18
CA LEU A 144 -22.77 3.80 -6.16
C LEU A 144 -21.59 4.79 -6.07
N GLU A 145 -21.14 5.30 -7.20
CA GLU A 145 -20.10 6.32 -7.27
C GLU A 145 -20.54 7.61 -6.58
N ASN A 146 -21.75 8.09 -6.89
CA ASN A 146 -22.32 9.30 -6.30
C ASN A 146 -22.49 9.16 -4.78
N LEU A 147 -22.87 7.98 -4.29
CA LEU A 147 -22.95 7.70 -2.86
C LEU A 147 -21.62 8.01 -2.15
N TYR A 148 -20.50 7.46 -2.64
CA TYR A 148 -19.19 7.65 -2.01
C TYR A 148 -18.61 9.04 -2.24
N ARG A 149 -18.87 9.64 -3.42
CA ARG A 149 -18.46 11.01 -3.72
C ARG A 149 -19.13 12.02 -2.78
N ASN A 150 -20.42 11.83 -2.49
CA ASN A 150 -21.18 12.71 -1.61
C ASN A 150 -20.69 12.69 -0.15
N ILE A 151 -20.05 11.59 0.29
CA ILE A 151 -19.41 11.50 1.60
C ILE A 151 -17.91 11.84 1.58
N GLY A 152 -17.42 12.40 0.47
CA GLY A 152 -16.10 13.02 0.37
C GLY A 152 -14.97 12.13 -0.17
N TYR A 153 -15.26 10.96 -0.74
CA TYR A 153 -14.23 10.14 -1.37
C TYR A 153 -14.10 10.43 -2.86
N PRO A 154 -12.89 10.72 -3.38
CA PRO A 154 -12.66 10.80 -4.81
C PRO A 154 -12.95 9.46 -5.49
N THR A 155 -13.55 9.55 -6.67
CA THR A 155 -13.91 8.39 -7.49
C THR A 155 -13.44 8.56 -8.92
N LEU A 156 -13.13 7.46 -9.59
CA LEU A 156 -12.80 7.44 -11.01
C LEU A 156 -13.32 6.17 -11.66
N ARG A 157 -14.04 6.31 -12.77
CA ARG A 157 -14.42 5.20 -13.64
C ARG A 157 -13.26 4.85 -14.55
N THR A 158 -12.89 3.58 -14.65
CA THR A 158 -11.75 3.14 -15.46
C THR A 158 -12.03 1.86 -16.23
N SER A 159 -11.27 1.65 -17.32
CA SER A 159 -11.10 0.34 -17.91
C SER A 159 -9.61 0.04 -18.04
N ALA A 160 -9.11 -0.88 -17.21
CA ALA A 160 -7.75 -1.37 -17.35
C ALA A 160 -7.53 -2.14 -18.67
N ARG A 161 -8.59 -2.61 -19.33
CA ARG A 161 -8.52 -3.35 -20.60
C ARG A 161 -8.38 -2.42 -21.79
N THR A 162 -9.21 -1.38 -21.87
CA THR A 162 -9.19 -0.43 -23.00
C THR A 162 -8.21 0.72 -22.76
N GLY A 163 -7.80 0.94 -21.51
CA GLY A 163 -6.98 2.09 -21.10
C GLY A 163 -7.78 3.33 -20.74
N GLU A 164 -9.12 3.27 -20.80
CA GLU A 164 -10.00 4.40 -20.51
C GLU A 164 -9.77 4.95 -19.09
N ASN A 165 -9.50 6.26 -19.02
CA ASN A 165 -9.22 7.05 -17.82
C ASN A 165 -8.01 6.59 -16.98
N ILE A 166 -7.18 5.66 -17.48
CA ILE A 166 -5.99 5.18 -16.76
C ILE A 166 -4.90 6.27 -16.71
N ASP A 167 -4.86 7.15 -17.69
CA ASP A 167 -3.97 8.31 -17.74
C ASP A 167 -4.17 9.29 -16.58
N GLN A 168 -5.39 9.40 -16.05
CA GLN A 168 -5.70 10.24 -14.89
C GLN A 168 -5.09 9.72 -13.57
N LEU A 169 -4.53 8.50 -13.57
CA LEU A 169 -3.86 7.90 -12.40
C LEU A 169 -2.34 8.10 -12.38
N ARG A 170 -1.75 8.73 -13.41
CA ARG A 170 -0.30 8.86 -13.59
C ARG A 170 0.29 10.06 -12.85
#